data_AF-A0A068VRA9-F1
#
_entry.id   AF-A0A068VRA9-F1
#
_cell.length_a   1.000
_cell.length_b   1.000
_cell.length_c   1.000
_cell.angle_alpha   90.00
_cell.angle_beta   90.00
_cell.angle_gamma   90.00
#
_symmetry.space_group_name_H-M   'P 1'
#
loop_
_entity.id
_entity.type
_entity.pdbx_description
1 polymer ?
#
loop_
_entity_poly.entity_id
_entity_poly.type
_entity_poly.pdbx_seq_one_letter_code
_entity_poly.pdbx_strand_id
1 'polypeptide(L)'
;MHPRATEVIVVLEGTIYAGFVTSNPTDNTKNKLFAKILKPGDVFVFPIGLVHFQRNVGETKGMGIVGFNSQNPGVITTGNAVFGTDPRIAPEVLTKSFQVDKKVIEYLQSKF
;
A
#
# COMPACT_ATOMS: atom_id res chain seq x y z
N MET A 1 -2.21 3.87 1.61
CA MET A 1 -3.64 3.74 1.97
C MET A 1 -4.23 5.11 2.26
N HIS A 2 -5.54 5.28 2.03
CA HIS A 2 -6.23 6.54 2.26
C HIS A 2 -7.20 6.39 3.45
N PRO A 3 -6.95 7.06 4.58
CA PRO A 3 -7.82 6.92 5.75
C PRO A 3 -9.20 7.56 5.56
N ARG A 4 -9.37 8.43 4.56
CA ARG A 4 -10.59 9.23 4.38
C ARG A 4 -11.18 9.17 2.97
N ALA A 5 -10.73 8.22 2.12
CA ALA A 5 -11.30 8.07 0.78
C ALA A 5 -11.13 6.66 0.21
N THR A 6 -12.07 6.28 -0.64
CA THR A 6 -11.86 5.27 -1.68
C THR A 6 -11.12 5.93 -2.84
N GLU A 7 -10.17 5.22 -3.44
CA GLU A 7 -9.47 5.65 -4.65
C GLU A 7 -9.98 4.87 -5.85
N VAL A 8 -10.10 5.53 -7.00
CA VAL A 8 -10.22 4.90 -8.31
C VAL A 8 -9.03 5.32 -9.17
N ILE A 9 -8.43 4.38 -9.89
CA ILE A 9 -7.40 4.66 -10.90
C ILE A 9 -7.93 4.30 -12.29
N VAL A 10 -7.67 5.18 -13.27
CA VAL A 10 -7.79 4.89 -14.70
C VAL A 10 -6.39 4.90 -15.31
N VAL A 11 -5.99 3.81 -15.96
CA VAL A 11 -4.68 3.73 -16.62
C VAL A 11 -4.75 4.42 -17.97
N LEU A 12 -3.80 5.32 -18.24
CA LEU A 12 -3.67 6.04 -19.50
C LEU A 12 -2.56 5.46 -20.38
N GLU A 13 -1.45 5.05 -19.77
CA GLU A 13 -0.28 4.53 -20.48
C GLU A 13 0.40 3.40 -19.69
N GLY A 14 1.08 2.51 -20.42
CA GLY A 14 1.92 1.45 -19.85
C GLY A 14 1.15 0.25 -19.31
N THR A 15 1.83 -0.55 -18.49
CA THR A 15 1.30 -1.80 -17.93
C THR A 15 1.53 -1.82 -16.43
N ILE A 16 0.45 -1.70 -15.65
CA ILE A 16 0.51 -1.48 -14.20
C ILE A 16 -0.03 -2.70 -13.46
N TYR A 17 0.80 -3.35 -12.66
CA TYR A 17 0.33 -4.33 -11.68
C TYR A 17 -0.20 -3.58 -10.45
N ALA A 18 -1.50 -3.67 -10.20
CA ALA A 18 -2.16 -3.00 -9.09
C ALA A 18 -2.96 -3.99 -8.25
N GLY A 19 -3.07 -3.72 -6.94
CA GLY A 19 -3.90 -4.53 -6.07
C GLY A 19 -4.05 -3.98 -4.66
N PHE A 20 -4.99 -4.55 -3.90
CA PHE A 20 -5.21 -4.27 -2.49
C PHE A 20 -5.35 -5.55 -1.67
N VAL A 21 -5.08 -5.41 -0.37
CA VAL A 21 -5.20 -6.49 0.62
C VAL A 21 -6.41 -6.20 1.51
N THR A 22 -7.24 -7.21 1.76
CA THR A 22 -8.41 -7.07 2.64
C THR A 22 -8.01 -6.87 4.10
N SER A 23 -8.93 -6.33 4.91
CA SER A 23 -8.81 -6.38 6.37
C SER A 23 -8.72 -7.83 6.88
N ASN A 24 -8.32 -7.97 8.15
CA ASN A 24 -8.27 -9.28 8.81
C ASN A 24 -9.68 -9.92 8.77
N PRO A 25 -9.78 -11.19 8.34
CA PRO A 25 -11.06 -11.88 8.32
C PRO A 25 -11.44 -12.35 9.73
N THR A 26 -12.73 -12.59 9.95
CA THR A 26 -13.28 -13.01 11.26
C THR A 26 -13.11 -14.50 11.54
N ASP A 27 -12.72 -15.28 10.53
CA ASP A 27 -12.68 -16.75 10.55
C ASP A 27 -11.25 -17.31 10.63
N ASN A 28 -10.28 -16.51 11.09
CA ASN A 28 -8.85 -16.84 11.15
C ASN A 28 -8.21 -17.24 9.81
N THR A 29 -8.86 -16.95 8.68
CA THR A 29 -8.22 -17.11 7.37
C THR A 29 -7.18 -16.01 7.11
N LYS A 30 -6.38 -16.16 6.05
CA LYS A 30 -5.40 -15.14 5.65
C LYS A 30 -6.10 -13.96 4.98
N ASN A 31 -5.53 -12.76 5.10
CA ASN A 31 -5.94 -11.62 4.29
C ASN A 31 -5.87 -11.97 2.80
N LYS A 32 -6.89 -11.58 2.04
CA LYS A 32 -6.98 -11.86 0.60
C LYS A 32 -6.35 -10.72 -0.19
N LEU A 33 -5.63 -11.09 -1.25
CA LEU A 33 -5.10 -10.17 -2.25
C LEU A 33 -6.06 -10.13 -3.45
N PHE A 34 -6.50 -8.93 -3.82
CA PHE A 34 -7.14 -8.67 -5.10
C PHE A 34 -6.18 -7.86 -5.95
N ALA A 35 -5.73 -8.44 -7.06
CA ALA A 35 -4.75 -7.79 -7.93
C ALA A 35 -4.96 -8.13 -9.40
N LYS A 36 -4.57 -7.21 -10.28
CA LYS A 36 -4.66 -7.36 -11.73
C LYS A 36 -3.54 -6.57 -12.41
N ILE A 37 -3.12 -7.04 -13.58
CA ILE A 37 -2.35 -6.23 -14.52
C ILE A 37 -3.32 -5.36 -15.32
N LEU A 38 -3.21 -4.05 -15.14
CA LEU A 38 -4.02 -3.03 -15.79
C LEU A 38 -3.30 -2.48 -17.02
N LYS A 39 -4.06 -2.26 -18.10
CA LYS A 39 -3.64 -1.67 -19.38
C LYS A 39 -4.38 -0.35 -19.63
N PRO A 40 -3.97 0.46 -20.63
CA PRO A 40 -4.68 1.70 -20.94
C PRO A 40 -6.19 1.47 -21.14
N GLY A 41 -7.00 2.29 -20.47
CA GLY A 41 -8.46 2.17 -20.42
C GLY A 41 -9.01 1.30 -19.28
N ASP A 42 -8.19 0.47 -18.63
CA ASP A 42 -8.63 -0.28 -17.45
C ASP A 42 -8.84 0.65 -16.25
N VAL A 43 -9.85 0.30 -15.44
CA VAL A 43 -10.19 0.98 -14.19
C VAL A 43 -10.05 0.00 -13.03
N PHE A 44 -9.55 0.50 -11.89
CA PHE A 44 -9.44 -0.29 -10.66
C PHE A 44 -9.81 0.55 -9.44
N VAL A 45 -10.49 -0.05 -8.46
CA VAL A 45 -10.99 0.64 -7.27
C VAL A 45 -10.30 0.08 -6.03
N PHE A 46 -9.76 0.96 -5.20
CA PHE A 46 -9.16 0.64 -3.91
C PHE A 46 -10.09 1.10 -2.78
N PRO A 47 -10.69 0.18 -2.01
CA PRO A 47 -11.57 0.56 -0.91
C PRO A 47 -10.85 1.39 0.16
N ILE A 48 -11.61 2.30 0.78
CA ILE A 48 -11.13 3.16 1.86
C ILE A 48 -10.36 2.41 2.95
N GLY A 49 -9.23 2.97 3.37
CA GLY A 49 -8.43 2.45 4.48
C GLY A 49 -7.61 1.19 4.19
N LEU A 50 -7.78 0.53 3.04
CA LEU A 50 -7.04 -0.70 2.73
C LEU A 50 -5.63 -0.43 2.20
N VAL A 51 -4.69 -1.30 2.60
CA VAL A 51 -3.35 -1.35 2.00
C VAL A 51 -3.50 -1.72 0.54
N HIS A 52 -2.93 -0.90 -0.34
CA HIS A 52 -2.88 -1.16 -1.78
C HIS A 52 -1.55 -0.70 -2.36
N PHE A 53 -1.28 -1.12 -3.59
CA PHE A 53 -0.05 -0.83 -4.31
C PHE A 53 -0.30 -0.74 -5.81
N GLN A 54 0.64 -0.09 -6.49
CA GLN A 54 0.78 -0.06 -7.93
C GLN A 54 2.27 -0.26 -8.26
N ARG A 55 2.57 -1.04 -9.29
CA ARG A 55 3.92 -1.25 -9.81
C ARG A 55 3.87 -1.25 -11.33
N ASN A 56 4.69 -0.40 -11.97
CA ASN A 56 4.91 -0.51 -13.40
C ASN A 56 5.69 -1.80 -13.69
N VAL A 57 5.11 -2.68 -14.50
CA VAL A 57 5.71 -3.96 -14.93
C VAL A 57 5.95 -4.01 -16.44
N GLY A 58 5.60 -2.93 -17.15
CA GLY A 58 5.95 -2.74 -18.56
C GLY A 58 7.36 -2.19 -18.73
N GLU A 59 7.84 -2.22 -19.97
CA GLU A 59 9.15 -1.67 -20.36
C GLU A 59 9.10 -0.15 -20.59
N THR A 60 7.91 0.41 -20.75
CA THR A 60 7.68 1.84 -20.98
C THR A 60 7.13 2.52 -19.74
N LYS A 61 7.10 3.86 -19.75
CA LYS A 61 6.52 4.66 -18.66
C LYS A 61 5.03 4.30 -18.46
N GLY A 62 4.65 4.07 -17.20
CA GLY A 62 3.26 3.91 -16.79
C GLY A 62 2.67 5.26 -16.34
N MET A 63 1.42 5.52 -16.69
CA MET A 63 0.69 6.71 -16.27
C MET A 63 -0.78 6.37 -16.02
N GLY A 64 -1.36 6.95 -14.99
CA GLY A 64 -2.78 6.89 -14.69
C GLY A 64 -3.25 8.14 -13.98
N ILE A 65 -4.56 8.37 -14.01
CA ILE A 65 -5.22 9.41 -13.22
C ILE A 65 -5.97 8.72 -12.09
N VAL A 66 -5.79 9.24 -10.87
CA VAL A 66 -6.51 8.78 -9.69
C VAL A 66 -7.55 9.80 -9.26
N GLY A 67 -8.69 9.31 -8.79
CA GLY A 67 -9.76 10.11 -8.20
C GLY A 67 -10.09 9.61 -6.80
N PHE A 68 -10.51 10.52 -5.93
CA PHE A 68 -10.90 10.23 -4.56
C PHE A 68 -12.31 10.78 -4.29
N ASN A 69 -13.08 10.08 -3.46
CA ASN A 69 -14.40 10.56 -3.02
C ASN A 69 -14.32 11.50 -1.80
N SER A 70 -13.16 12.15 -1.58
CA SER A 70 -12.94 13.13 -0.52
C SER A 70 -11.97 14.19 -1.01
N GLN A 71 -12.23 15.45 -0.67
CA GLN A 71 -11.33 16.58 -0.93
C GLN A 71 -10.00 16.49 -0.14
N ASN A 72 -9.97 15.67 0.91
CA ASN A 72 -8.79 15.46 1.74
C ASN A 72 -8.67 13.96 2.06
N PRO A 73 -8.25 13.12 1.10
CA PRO A 73 -8.19 11.66 1.29
C PRO A 73 -7.17 11.25 2.35
N GLY A 74 -6.10 12.04 2.50
CA GLY A 74 -4.91 11.67 3.27
C GLY A 74 -4.14 10.52 2.63
N VAL A 75 -2.86 10.38 2.99
CA VAL A 75 -2.03 9.27 2.53
C VAL A 75 -1.24 8.75 3.72
N ILE A 76 -1.35 7.44 3.96
CA ILE A 76 -0.50 6.71 4.89
C ILE A 76 0.34 5.75 4.06
N THR A 77 1.64 6.04 3.96
CA THR A 77 2.64 5.17 3.34
C THR A 77 3.09 4.15 4.38
N THR A 78 2.85 2.86 4.14
CA THR A 78 3.08 1.79 5.14
C THR A 78 4.51 1.79 5.67
N GLY A 79 5.52 1.93 4.79
CA GLY A 79 6.92 1.98 5.20
C GLY A 79 7.21 3.12 6.18
N ASN A 80 6.87 4.36 5.82
CA ASN A 80 7.07 5.54 6.68
C ASN A 80 6.27 5.42 7.98
N ALA A 81 5.02 4.96 7.92
CA ALA A 81 4.15 4.85 9.09
C ALA A 81 4.64 3.82 10.12
N VAL A 82 5.39 2.80 9.68
CA VAL A 82 5.91 1.74 10.55
C VAL A 82 7.37 2.01 10.94
N PHE A 83 8.22 2.40 10.00
CA PHE A 83 9.67 2.45 10.18
C PHE A 83 10.26 3.87 10.22
N GLY A 84 9.56 4.89 9.73
CA GLY A 84 10.03 6.28 9.62
C GLY A 84 9.30 7.27 10.54
N THR A 85 8.92 6.82 11.74
CA THR A 85 8.22 7.65 12.74
C THR A 85 9.18 8.53 13.54
N ASP A 86 8.70 9.70 13.97
CA ASP A 86 9.39 10.59 14.90
C ASP A 86 8.45 10.98 16.06
N PRO A 87 8.69 10.51 17.30
CA PRO A 87 9.76 9.58 17.70
C PRO A 87 9.56 8.18 17.10
N ARG A 88 10.67 7.43 16.96
CA ARG A 88 10.64 6.07 16.42
C ARG A 88 9.82 5.12 17.29
N ILE A 89 9.03 4.25 16.67
CA ILE A 89 8.48 3.08 17.36
C ILE A 89 9.64 2.25 17.93
N ALA A 90 9.52 1.88 19.21
CA ALA A 90 10.53 1.08 19.91
C ALA A 90 10.86 -0.20 19.10
N PRO A 91 12.13 -0.46 18.78
CA PRO A 91 12.52 -1.62 17.97
C PRO A 91 12.00 -2.95 18.53
N GLU A 92 11.83 -3.07 19.84
CA GLU A 92 11.33 -4.25 20.53
C GLU A 92 9.88 -4.58 20.13
N VAL A 93 9.04 -3.56 19.95
CA VAL A 93 7.65 -3.72 19.47
C VAL A 93 7.67 -4.30 18.06
N LEU A 94 8.44 -3.70 17.15
CA LEU A 94 8.51 -4.15 15.77
C LEU A 94 9.20 -5.52 15.64
N THR A 95 10.22 -5.81 16.45
CA THR A 95 10.87 -7.13 16.52
C THR A 95 9.84 -8.20 16.84
N LYS A 96 8.98 -7.96 17.84
CA LYS A 96 7.92 -8.89 18.23
C LYS A 96 6.82 -9.00 17.18
N SER A 97 6.39 -7.88 16.59
CA SER A 97 5.32 -7.84 15.59
C SER A 97 5.72 -8.50 14.26
N PHE A 98 6.95 -8.28 13.81
CA PHE A 98 7.46 -8.81 12.53
C PHE A 98 8.17 -10.16 12.68
N GLN A 99 8.43 -10.62 13.92
CA GLN A 99 9.08 -11.91 14.22
C GLN A 99 10.46 -12.07 13.57
N VAL A 100 11.24 -10.99 13.59
CA VAL A 100 12.60 -10.92 13.06
C VAL A 100 13.53 -10.32 14.10
N ASP A 101 14.84 -10.48 13.91
CA ASP A 101 15.84 -9.91 14.82
C ASP A 101 15.82 -8.38 14.84
N LYS A 102 16.19 -7.80 16.00
CA LYS A 102 16.30 -6.35 16.20
C LYS A 102 17.16 -5.66 15.14
N LYS A 103 18.26 -6.30 14.70
CA LYS A 103 19.15 -5.76 13.65
C LYS A 103 18.43 -5.55 12.31
N VAL A 104 17.47 -6.42 11.98
CA VAL A 104 16.66 -6.26 10.75
C VAL A 104 15.74 -5.05 10.89
N ILE A 105 15.12 -4.87 12.06
CA ILE A 105 14.27 -3.71 12.35
C ILE A 105 15.07 -2.41 12.31
N GLU A 106 16.22 -2.36 12.97
CA GLU A 106 17.10 -1.18 12.95
C GLU A 106 17.57 -0.86 11.53
N TYR A 107 17.90 -1.88 10.74
CA TYR A 107 18.20 -1.70 9.33
C TYR A 107 17.02 -1.10 8.57
N LEU A 108 15.80 -1.63 8.73
CA LEU A 108 14.60 -1.08 8.08
C LEU A 108 14.36 0.37 8.51
N GLN A 109 14.39 0.67 9.82
CA GLN A 109 14.25 2.04 10.35
C GLN A 109 15.36 3.01 9.88
N SER A 110 16.51 2.52 9.42
CA SER A 110 17.56 3.37 8.84
C SER A 110 17.28 3.78 7.38
N LYS A 111 16.31 3.14 6.72
CA LYS A 111 15.96 3.41 5.31
C LYS A 111 14.79 4.37 5.15
N PHE A 112 14.11 4.71 6.24
CA PHE A 112 12.94 5.60 6.28
C PHE A 112 13.23 6.77 7.21
#